data_AF-A0A2Z6AEG8-F1
#
_entry.id   AF-A0A2Z6AEG8-F1
#
_cell.length_a   1.000
_cell.length_b   1.000
_cell.length_c   1.000
_cell.angle_alpha   90.00
_cell.angle_beta   90.00
_cell.angle_gamma   90.00
#
_symmetry.space_group_name_H-M   'P 1'
#
loop_
_entity.id
_entity.type
_entity.pdbx_description
1 polymer ?
#
loop_
_entity_poly.entity_id
_entity_poly.type
_entity_poly.pdbx_seq_one_letter_code
_entity_poly.pdbx_strand_id
1 'polypeptide(L)'
;MQTASRTAQPPFTTGFSPLYHADTANHCPSCTRQHWIVGRMVAECAFCGTALPLEQFSTYSASPRFACHGPSGDEVPEALRPVS
;
A
#
# COMPACT_ATOMS: atom_id res chain seq x y z
N MET A 1 9.54 -2.96 28.13
CA MET A 1 9.15 -3.57 26.84
C MET A 1 8.30 -2.54 26.11
N GLN A 2 8.84 -1.88 25.08
CA GLN A 2 8.19 -0.74 24.40
C GLN A 2 7.09 -1.23 23.45
N THR A 3 5.86 -0.86 23.75
CA THR A 3 4.73 -0.89 22.81
C THR A 3 4.79 0.38 21.96
N ALA A 4 5.16 0.26 20.69
CA ALA A 4 5.12 1.37 19.75
C ALA A 4 3.68 1.56 19.26
N SER A 5 2.96 2.46 19.91
CA SER A 5 1.67 3.01 19.45
C SER A 5 1.86 3.62 18.07
N ARG A 6 1.12 3.14 17.07
CA ARG A 6 1.13 3.74 15.72
C ARG A 6 0.40 5.08 15.78
N THR A 7 1.15 6.16 16.00
CA THR A 7 0.66 7.54 15.99
C THR A 7 -0.10 7.80 14.70
N ALA A 8 -1.32 8.33 14.81
CA ALA A 8 -2.09 8.82 13.68
C ALA A 8 -1.22 9.81 12.90
N GLN A 9 -0.87 9.44 11.67
CA GLN A 9 -0.03 10.25 10.81
C GLN A 9 -0.81 11.53 10.44
N PRO A 10 -0.20 12.74 10.53
CA PRO A 10 -0.88 13.99 10.23
C PRO A 10 -1.41 14.00 8.77
N PRO A 11 -2.51 14.73 8.49
CA PRO A 11 -3.24 14.64 7.22
C PRO A 11 -2.52 15.18 5.98
N PHE A 12 -1.21 15.51 6.07
CA PHE A 12 -0.44 16.05 4.95
C PHE A 12 1.07 15.77 5.03
N THR A 13 1.53 14.69 5.67
CA THR A 13 2.85 14.18 5.23
C THR A 13 2.67 13.70 3.80
N THR A 14 2.95 14.57 2.84
CA THR A 14 3.14 14.24 1.43
C THR A 14 4.39 13.38 1.35
N GLY A 15 4.26 12.13 1.83
CA GLY A 15 5.27 11.12 1.69
C GLY A 15 5.53 10.91 0.20
N PHE A 16 6.79 10.68 -0.15
CA PHE A 16 7.13 10.23 -1.49
C PHE A 16 6.30 8.99 -1.83
N SER A 17 5.45 9.09 -2.85
CA SER A 17 4.65 7.98 -3.35
C SER A 17 5.27 7.49 -4.65
N PRO A 18 5.93 6.31 -4.66
CA PRO A 18 6.52 5.78 -5.88
C PRO A 18 5.42 5.43 -6.89
N LEU A 19 5.62 5.86 -8.14
CA LEU A 19 4.72 5.60 -9.25
C LEU A 19 5.30 4.54 -10.17
N TYR A 20 4.42 3.78 -10.81
CA TYR A 20 4.78 2.86 -11.87
C TYR A 20 4.79 3.58 -13.22
N HIS A 21 5.94 3.58 -13.90
CA HIS A 21 6.11 4.18 -15.22
C HIS A 21 6.16 3.10 -16.30
N ALA A 22 5.23 3.09 -17.25
CA ALA A 22 5.14 2.02 -18.26
C ALA A 22 6.40 1.91 -19.15
N ASP A 23 7.10 3.03 -19.38
CA ASP A 23 8.25 3.11 -20.28
C ASP A 23 9.60 2.87 -19.60
N THR A 24 9.62 2.48 -18.32
CA THR A 24 10.87 2.26 -17.57
C THR A 24 10.88 0.94 -16.79
N ALA A 25 12.07 0.50 -16.39
CA ALA A 25 12.23 -0.65 -15.52
C ALA A 25 11.86 -0.29 -14.07
N ASN A 26 10.71 -0.80 -13.61
CA ASN A 26 10.20 -0.52 -12.27
C ASN A 26 10.67 -1.59 -11.26
N HIS A 27 11.30 -1.15 -10.18
CA HIS A 27 11.68 -2.00 -9.05
C HIS A 27 10.66 -1.84 -7.91
N CYS A 28 10.25 -2.96 -7.32
CA CYS A 28 9.34 -2.94 -6.18
C CYS A 28 10.03 -2.28 -4.97
N PRO A 29 9.46 -1.23 -4.36
CA PRO A 29 10.08 -0.57 -3.22
C PRO A 29 10.10 -1.43 -1.94
N SER A 30 9.28 -2.48 -1.88
CA SER A 30 9.24 -3.39 -0.72
C SER A 30 10.17 -4.60 -0.85
N CYS A 31 10.35 -5.15 -2.05
CA CYS A 31 11.08 -6.42 -2.23
C CYS A 31 12.10 -6.42 -3.38
N THR A 32 12.35 -5.25 -4.00
CA THR A 32 13.32 -4.96 -5.07
C THR A 32 13.19 -5.77 -6.37
N ARG A 33 12.21 -6.68 -6.47
CA ARG A 33 11.91 -7.45 -7.70
C ARG A 33 11.15 -6.60 -8.72
N GLN A 34 11.09 -7.08 -9.97
CA GLN A 34 10.63 -6.30 -11.12
C GLN A 34 9.46 -6.92 -11.89
N HIS A 35 8.77 -7.93 -11.31
CA HIS A 35 7.61 -8.53 -11.97
C HIS A 35 6.32 -7.90 -11.44
N TRP A 36 5.46 -7.48 -12.36
CA TRP A 36 4.28 -6.68 -12.09
C TRP A 36 3.05 -7.23 -12.82
N ILE A 37 1.92 -7.27 -12.13
CA ILE A 37 0.59 -7.45 -12.71
C ILE A 37 0.03 -6.05 -12.93
N VAL A 38 -0.02 -5.61 -14.18
CA VAL A 38 -0.43 -4.25 -14.53
C VAL A 38 -1.94 -4.23 -14.76
N GLY A 39 -2.66 -3.53 -13.88
CA GLY A 39 -4.10 -3.31 -13.97
C GLY A 39 -4.45 -1.98 -14.64
N ARG A 40 -5.70 -1.56 -14.50
CA ARG A 40 -6.19 -0.31 -15.10
C ARG A 40 -5.63 0.95 -14.42
N MET A 41 -5.45 0.92 -13.10
CA MET A 41 -5.05 2.12 -12.31
C MET A 41 -3.77 1.89 -11.50
N VAL A 42 -3.38 0.63 -11.30
CA VAL A 42 -2.24 0.23 -10.47
C VAL A 42 -1.44 -0.89 -11.11
N ALA A 43 -0.18 -1.01 -10.70
CA ALA A 43 0.65 -2.18 -10.92
C ALA A 43 0.91 -2.87 -9.58
N GLU A 44 0.62 -4.17 -9.48
CA GLU A 44 0.85 -4.97 -8.28
C GLU A 44 2.10 -5.86 -8.44
N CYS A 45 2.98 -5.87 -7.46
CA CYS A 45 4.15 -6.74 -7.49
C CYS A 45 3.74 -8.20 -7.34
N ALA A 46 4.06 -9.04 -8.34
CA ALA A 46 3.69 -10.46 -8.38
C ALA A 46 4.34 -11.32 -7.28
N PHE A 47 5.23 -10.75 -6.45
CA PHE A 47 5.96 -11.47 -5.40
C PHE A 47 5.53 -11.12 -3.99
N CYS A 48 5.26 -9.84 -3.71
CA CYS A 48 4.94 -9.37 -2.36
C CYS A 48 3.61 -8.61 -2.26
N GLY A 49 2.88 -8.45 -3.37
CA GLY A 49 1.59 -7.76 -3.39
C GLY A 49 1.66 -6.24 -3.21
N THR A 50 2.85 -5.63 -3.19
CA THR A 50 2.97 -4.16 -3.12
C THR A 50 2.38 -3.55 -4.40
N ALA A 51 1.39 -2.66 -4.24
CA ALA A 51 0.73 -1.98 -5.34
C ALA A 51 1.19 -0.53 -5.48
N LEU A 52 1.53 -0.12 -6.71
CA LEU A 52 1.88 1.25 -7.07
C LEU A 52 0.83 1.85 -8.01
N PRO A 53 0.50 3.15 -7.89
CA PRO A 53 -0.32 3.84 -8.89
C PRO A 53 0.44 3.92 -10.22
N LEU A 54 -0.26 3.81 -11.36
CA LEU A 54 0.36 4.15 -12.65
C LEU A 54 0.54 5.67 -12.75
N GLU A 55 1.67 6.11 -13.31
CA GLU A 55 2.01 7.53 -13.55
C GLU A 55 0.83 8.35 -14.11
N GLN A 56 0.19 7.82 -15.15
CA GLN A 56 -0.93 8.47 -15.86
C GLN A 56 -2.21 8.63 -15.02
N PHE A 57 -2.31 7.95 -13.87
CA PHE A 57 -3.43 8.04 -12.93
C PHE A 57 -3.03 8.70 -11.59
N SER A 58 -1.85 9.31 -11.51
CA SER A 58 -1.29 9.89 -10.28
C SER A 58 -1.71 11.33 -9.97
N THR A 59 -2.42 12.01 -10.87
CA THR A 59 -2.74 13.45 -10.75
C THR A 59 -3.43 13.74 -9.42
N TYR A 60 -3.02 14.82 -8.75
CA TYR A 60 -3.28 15.20 -7.35
C TYR A 60 -4.72 15.06 -6.78
N SER A 61 -5.77 14.93 -7.60
CA SER A 61 -7.15 14.65 -7.14
C SER A 61 -7.57 13.17 -7.27
N ALA A 62 -6.81 12.39 -8.02
CA ALA A 62 -7.02 10.97 -8.31
C ALA A 62 -6.04 10.07 -7.55
N SER A 63 -5.27 10.61 -6.58
CA SER A 63 -4.39 9.81 -5.72
C SER A 63 -5.22 8.65 -5.13
N PRO A 64 -4.96 7.41 -5.56
CA PRO A 64 -5.81 6.31 -5.15
C PRO A 64 -5.58 6.08 -3.67
N ARG A 65 -6.59 6.42 -2.87
CA ARG A 65 -6.56 6.20 -1.42
C ARG A 65 -6.89 4.73 -1.17
N PHE A 66 -5.90 3.86 -1.35
CA PHE A 66 -6.00 2.50 -0.88
C PHE A 66 -5.93 2.51 0.64
N ALA A 67 -7.10 2.59 1.27
CA ALA A 67 -7.23 2.31 2.68
C ALA A 67 -7.46 0.80 2.83
N CYS A 68 -6.41 0.07 3.19
CA CYS A 68 -6.59 -1.25 3.77
C CYS A 68 -7.29 -1.06 5.11
N HIS A 69 -8.63 -1.08 5.09
CA HIS A 69 -9.41 -1.19 6.31
C HIS A 69 -9.24 -2.62 6.82
N GLY A 70 -8.28 -2.80 7.73
CA GLY A 70 -8.40 -3.91 8.68
C GLY A 70 -9.68 -3.71 9.50
N PRO A 71 -10.21 -4.76 10.15
CA PRO A 71 -11.34 -4.60 11.07
C PRO A 71 -11.00 -3.50 12.08
N SER A 72 -11.74 -2.40 12.02
CA SER A 72 -11.62 -1.31 12.99
C SER A 72 -12.11 -1.85 14.33
N GLY A 73 -11.24 -1.81 15.35
CA GLY A 73 -11.46 -2.44 16.64
C GLY A 73 -12.84 -2.16 17.24
N ASP A 74 -13.68 -3.20 17.22
CA ASP A 74 -14.40 -3.74 18.38
C ASP A 74 -14.86 -5.19 18.08
N GLU A 75 -14.99 -5.57 16.80
CA GLU A 75 -15.34 -6.94 16.40
C GLU A 75 -14.14 -7.64 15.74
N VAL A 76 -13.26 -8.21 16.56
CA VAL A 76 -12.37 -9.28 16.09
C VAL A 76 -13.20 -10.56 16.18
N PRO A 77 -13.57 -11.21 15.06
CA PRO A 77 -14.26 -12.50 15.10
C PRO A 77 -13.50 -13.46 16.03
N GLU A 78 -14.21 -14.19 16.89
CA GLU A 78 -13.60 -15.10 17.89
C GLU A 78 -12.52 -16.02 17.27
N ALA A 79 -12.71 -16.42 16.01
CA ALA A 79 -11.77 -17.22 15.23
C ALA A 79 -10.39 -16.57 14.97
N LEU A 80 -10.25 -15.25 15.16
CA LEU A 80 -9.00 -14.50 14.94
C LEU A 80 -8.35 -14.05 16.26
N ARG A 81 -8.89 -14.43 17.42
CA ARG A 81 -8.30 -14.09 18.71
C ARG A 81 -7.09 -15.01 18.97
N PRO A 82 -5.94 -14.48 19.43
CA PRO A 82 -4.79 -15.31 19.76
C PRO A 82 -5.13 -16.24 20.94
N VAL A 83 -4.89 -17.54 20.78
CA VAL A 83 -5.05 -18.54 21.85
C VAL A 83 -3.97 -18.29 22.90
N SER A 84 -4.39 -18.04 24.15
CA SER A 84 -3.49 -17.94 25.30
C SER A 84 -3.00 -19.32 25.77
#